data_AF-A0A6A5C7E6-F1
#
_entry.id   AF-A0A6A5C7E6-F1
#
_cell.length_a   1.000
_cell.length_b   1.000
_cell.length_c   1.000
_cell.angle_alpha   90.00
_cell.angle_beta   90.00
_cell.angle_gamma   90.00
#
_symmetry.space_group_name_H-M   'P 1'
#
loop_
_entity.id
_entity.type
_entity.pdbx_description
1 polymer ?
#
loop_
_entity_poly.entity_id
_entity_poly.type
_entity_poly.pdbx_seq_one_letter_code
_entity_poly.pdbx_strand_id
1 'polypeptide(L)'
;MLNHRFHKLVNCIQCSFVNHILSERSNEWYSWVHANCLNHSVLIAQHLSLDPTPIPITLNYLKSCFGGYSVTSSNEEQKNVDIQDLMNSIRYFDQYDESKGCIRKIMIGYPTSNFSNLYEEIAFIWILWMEQDQFPIQFQKFTLLEDDWQYYSLFEETFNSRIQALKKAMDQEMSDIQEMVYFIVRDMGLRGIQTCLRMRKTVGSIRYLIPTHSDLIHAFSCQTMSGGSGAGGGLTVGARALAKHCHRSETDKWWGGSNILKGNAQEKNNKALSILSKILEEATFINCHILPHNVPCIEVRNYQGYGSRWVYQRRRRHQNVHTHHEHSATPITTTLDYEDNNQIIFRGFLEPYQINGHESGWKH
;
A
#
# COMPACT_ATOMS: atom_id res chain seq x y z
N MET A 1 -13.18 11.74 -22.24
CA MET A 1 -11.94 12.48 -21.92
C MET A 1 -11.26 11.92 -20.66
N LEU A 2 -11.95 11.82 -19.52
CA LEU A 2 -11.38 11.29 -18.25
C LEU A 2 -10.76 9.89 -18.37
N ASN A 3 -11.48 8.90 -18.90
CA ASN A 3 -10.93 7.54 -19.10
C ASN A 3 -9.68 7.52 -19.99
N HIS A 4 -9.62 8.37 -21.01
CA HIS A 4 -8.43 8.50 -21.87
C HIS A 4 -7.24 9.07 -21.08
N ARG A 5 -7.45 10.16 -20.32
CA ARG A 5 -6.42 10.71 -19.44
C ARG A 5 -5.92 9.67 -18.45
N PHE A 6 -6.83 8.89 -17.85
CA PHE A 6 -6.49 7.83 -16.91
C PHE A 6 -5.54 6.80 -17.49
N HIS A 7 -5.88 6.13 -18.59
CA HIS A 7 -5.00 5.11 -19.16
C HIS A 7 -3.65 5.68 -19.63
N LYS A 8 -3.66 6.90 -20.21
CA LYS A 8 -2.41 7.58 -20.59
C LYS A 8 -1.53 7.85 -19.37
N LEU A 9 -2.12 8.33 -18.28
CA LEU A 9 -1.41 8.63 -17.05
C LEU A 9 -0.87 7.37 -16.35
N VAL A 10 -1.65 6.29 -16.29
CA VAL A 10 -1.21 4.99 -15.77
C VAL A 10 0.06 4.52 -16.50
N ASN A 11 0.04 4.54 -17.83
CA ASN A 11 1.21 4.17 -18.64
C ASN A 11 2.40 5.09 -18.36
N CYS A 12 2.18 6.41 -18.27
CA CYS A 12 3.25 7.35 -18.01
C CYS A 12 3.87 7.18 -16.62
N ILE A 13 3.05 6.95 -15.59
CA ILE A 13 3.51 6.66 -14.23
C ILE A 13 4.31 5.35 -14.24
N GLN A 14 3.79 4.31 -14.89
CA GLN A 14 4.47 3.03 -14.95
C GLN A 14 5.86 3.11 -15.56
N CYS A 15 5.98 3.77 -16.71
CA CYS A 15 7.27 4.04 -17.34
C CYS A 15 8.19 4.88 -16.44
N SER A 16 7.66 5.89 -15.75
CA SER A 16 8.46 6.80 -14.93
C SER A 16 9.13 6.10 -13.75
N PHE A 17 8.42 5.18 -13.09
CA PHE A 17 9.00 4.41 -12.00
C PHE A 17 10.08 3.43 -12.47
N VAL A 18 9.85 2.77 -13.61
CA VAL A 18 10.88 1.91 -14.23
C VAL A 18 12.13 2.74 -14.53
N ASN A 19 11.97 3.93 -15.12
CA ASN A 19 13.10 4.81 -15.45
C ASN A 19 13.85 5.28 -14.21
N HIS A 20 13.14 5.62 -13.15
CA HIS A 20 13.74 6.06 -11.89
C HIS A 20 14.58 4.97 -11.25
N ILE A 21 14.10 3.71 -11.25
CA ILE A 21 14.87 2.56 -10.75
C ILE A 21 16.16 2.36 -11.56
N LEU A 22 16.03 2.38 -12.89
CA LEU A 22 17.16 2.11 -13.77
C LEU A 22 18.21 3.24 -13.73
N SER A 23 17.78 4.49 -13.54
CA SER A 23 18.67 5.65 -13.51
C SER A 23 19.33 5.87 -12.14
N GLU A 24 18.61 5.68 -11.04
CA GLU A 24 19.15 5.97 -9.71
C GLU A 24 19.80 4.76 -9.03
N ARG A 25 19.65 3.54 -9.59
CA ARG A 25 20.04 2.27 -8.94
C ARG A 25 19.59 2.23 -7.47
N SER A 26 18.45 2.85 -7.19
CA SER A 26 17.97 3.02 -5.83
C SER A 26 17.29 1.73 -5.38
N ASN A 27 17.93 1.06 -4.43
CA ASN A 27 17.38 -0.13 -3.78
C ASN A 27 16.01 0.14 -3.14
N GLU A 28 15.70 1.40 -2.77
CA GLU A 28 14.39 1.78 -2.21
C GLU A 28 13.24 1.56 -3.21
N TRP A 29 13.49 1.71 -4.51
CA TRP A 29 12.46 1.59 -5.54
C TRP A 29 12.45 0.23 -6.24
N TYR A 30 13.55 -0.53 -6.19
CA TYR A 30 13.65 -1.83 -6.85
C TYR A 30 12.54 -2.80 -6.42
N SER A 31 12.24 -2.87 -5.12
CA SER A 31 11.15 -3.70 -4.60
C SER A 31 9.76 -3.26 -5.07
N TRP A 32 9.60 -1.99 -5.47
CA TRP A 32 8.33 -1.44 -5.97
C TRP A 32 7.91 -2.07 -7.30
N VAL A 33 8.80 -2.04 -8.30
CA VAL A 33 8.48 -2.59 -9.63
C VAL A 33 8.37 -4.11 -9.56
N HIS A 34 9.21 -4.78 -8.77
CA HIS A 34 9.15 -6.23 -8.68
C HIS A 34 7.80 -6.73 -8.12
N ALA A 35 7.28 -6.09 -7.07
CA ALA A 35 6.02 -6.50 -6.44
C ALA A 35 4.76 -6.12 -7.26
N ASN A 36 4.83 -5.08 -8.08
CA ASN A 36 3.66 -4.53 -8.80
C ASN A 36 3.72 -4.70 -10.33
N CYS A 37 4.79 -5.28 -10.87
CA CYS A 37 4.93 -5.61 -12.28
C CYS A 37 5.60 -6.97 -12.44
N LEU A 38 4.78 -8.04 -12.40
CA LEU A 38 5.21 -9.40 -12.75
C LEU A 38 5.88 -9.48 -14.14
N ASN A 39 5.51 -8.60 -15.07
CA ASN A 39 6.06 -8.57 -16.42
C ASN A 39 7.35 -7.73 -16.59
N HIS A 40 7.72 -6.87 -15.63
CA HIS A 40 8.91 -6.01 -15.74
C HIS A 40 10.07 -6.45 -14.84
N SER A 41 9.82 -7.30 -13.84
CA SER A 41 10.84 -7.87 -12.96
C SER A 41 11.96 -8.58 -13.73
N VAL A 42 11.63 -9.34 -14.78
CA VAL A 42 12.59 -10.05 -15.62
C VAL A 42 13.49 -9.09 -16.41
N LEU A 43 12.92 -8.05 -17.02
CA LEU A 43 13.66 -7.04 -17.80
C LEU A 43 14.59 -6.20 -16.91
N ILE A 44 14.12 -5.81 -15.72
CA ILE A 44 14.94 -5.04 -14.76
C ILE A 44 16.03 -5.93 -14.15
N ALA A 45 15.72 -7.20 -13.81
CA ALA A 45 16.71 -8.15 -13.32
C ALA A 45 17.81 -8.40 -14.35
N GLN A 46 17.48 -8.57 -15.63
CA GLN A 46 18.46 -8.69 -16.71
C GLN A 46 19.34 -7.44 -16.85
N HIS A 47 18.78 -6.24 -16.69
CA HIS A 47 19.53 -4.99 -16.79
C HIS A 47 20.47 -4.73 -15.59
N LEU A 48 20.05 -5.10 -14.37
CA LEU A 48 20.90 -5.00 -13.18
C LEU A 48 22.00 -6.07 -13.13
N SER A 49 21.85 -7.14 -13.91
CA SER A 49 22.82 -8.23 -14.02
C SER A 49 23.96 -7.95 -15.01
N LEU A 50 23.85 -6.90 -15.83
CA LEU A 50 24.79 -6.60 -16.91
C LEU A 50 25.54 -5.29 -16.63
N ASP A 51 26.85 -5.42 -16.40
CA ASP A 51 27.94 -4.42 -16.38
C ASP A 51 27.74 -3.14 -15.51
N PRO A 52 28.68 -2.79 -14.60
CA PRO A 52 28.47 -1.70 -13.65
C PRO A 52 28.57 -0.29 -14.26
N THR A 53 28.83 -0.14 -15.56
CA THR A 53 28.84 1.16 -16.24
C THR A 53 27.42 1.73 -16.38
N PRO A 54 27.15 2.97 -15.92
CA PRO A 54 25.87 3.62 -16.16
C PRO A 54 25.74 3.93 -17.65
N ILE A 55 25.01 3.10 -18.38
CA ILE A 55 24.59 3.42 -19.75
C ILE A 55 23.49 4.47 -19.61
N PRO A 56 23.60 5.65 -20.24
CA PRO A 56 22.51 6.61 -20.29
C PRO A 56 21.32 5.95 -20.99
N ILE A 57 20.33 5.52 -20.22
CA ILE A 57 19.09 4.99 -20.77
C ILE A 57 18.34 6.17 -21.37
N THR A 58 18.53 6.36 -22.67
CA THR A 58 17.85 7.41 -23.41
C THR A 58 16.35 7.10 -23.47
N LEU A 59 15.52 8.15 -23.53
CA LEU A 59 14.08 8.04 -23.77
C LEU A 59 13.77 7.13 -24.99
N ASN A 60 14.69 7.06 -25.96
CA ASN A 60 14.61 6.22 -27.14
C ASN A 60 14.84 4.72 -26.86
N TYR A 61 15.70 4.36 -25.91
CA TYR A 61 15.88 2.97 -25.50
C TYR A 61 14.60 2.42 -24.87
N LEU A 62 13.95 3.21 -24.01
CA LEU A 62 12.67 2.86 -23.41
C LEU A 62 11.55 2.81 -24.45
N LYS A 63 11.50 3.78 -25.38
CA LYS A 63 10.59 3.69 -26.55
C LYS A 63 10.86 2.45 -27.41
N SER A 64 12.08 1.93 -27.47
CA SER A 64 12.38 0.69 -28.21
C SER A 64 12.01 -0.58 -27.43
N CYS A 65 12.17 -0.59 -26.11
CA CYS A 65 11.76 -1.70 -25.25
C CYS A 65 10.24 -1.78 -25.05
N PHE A 66 9.54 -0.63 -25.09
CA PHE A 66 8.11 -0.53 -24.82
C PHE A 66 7.27 -0.12 -26.06
N GLY A 67 7.89 0.28 -27.17
CA GLY A 67 7.21 0.69 -28.40
C GLY A 67 6.56 -0.44 -29.20
N GLY A 68 6.65 -1.67 -28.72
CA GLY A 68 5.96 -2.85 -29.25
C GLY A 68 4.67 -3.22 -28.51
N TYR A 69 4.31 -2.54 -27.42
CA TYR A 69 3.05 -2.82 -26.71
C TYR A 69 1.87 -2.18 -27.47
N SER A 70 1.48 -2.80 -28.58
CA SER A 70 0.04 -2.87 -28.85
C SER A 70 -0.55 -3.73 -27.73
N VAL A 71 -1.61 -3.23 -27.11
CA VAL A 71 -2.44 -4.05 -26.22
C VAL A 71 -3.03 -5.13 -27.12
N THR A 72 -2.36 -6.28 -27.24
CA THR A 72 -2.99 -7.47 -27.78
C THR A 72 -3.97 -7.93 -26.73
N SER A 73 -5.21 -7.50 -26.93
CA SER A 73 -6.41 -8.12 -26.39
C SER A 73 -6.32 -9.64 -26.56
N SER A 74 -6.15 -10.36 -25.46
CA SER A 74 -6.64 -11.73 -25.38
C SER A 74 -6.74 -12.18 -23.93
N ASN A 75 -7.99 -12.22 -23.46
CA ASN A 75 -8.53 -13.22 -22.54
C ASN A 75 -8.19 -13.18 -21.05
N GLU A 76 -8.25 -12.01 -20.42
CA GLU A 76 -8.74 -11.92 -19.04
C GLU A 76 -9.76 -10.78 -18.97
N GLU A 77 -10.86 -10.95 -18.23
CA GLU A 77 -11.90 -9.94 -18.00
C GLU A 77 -11.29 -8.70 -17.31
N GLN A 78 -10.61 -7.85 -18.05
CA GLN A 78 -10.16 -6.56 -17.56
C GLN A 78 -11.42 -5.70 -17.48
N LYS A 79 -12.04 -5.67 -16.29
CA LYS A 79 -13.16 -4.76 -15.99
C LYS A 79 -12.74 -3.37 -16.46
N ASN A 80 -13.41 -2.85 -17.48
CA ASN A 80 -13.33 -1.43 -17.79
C ASN A 80 -13.86 -0.69 -16.57
N VAL A 81 -12.95 -0.13 -15.76
CA VAL A 81 -13.31 0.73 -14.63
C VAL A 81 -13.75 2.06 -15.21
N ASP A 82 -15.05 2.37 -15.08
CA ASP A 82 -15.51 3.72 -15.39
C ASP A 82 -15.03 4.66 -14.28
N ILE A 83 -14.08 5.54 -14.61
CA ILE A 83 -13.50 6.48 -13.65
C ILE A 83 -14.55 7.43 -13.10
N GLN A 84 -15.59 7.77 -13.87
CA GLN A 84 -16.64 8.65 -13.36
C GLN A 84 -17.47 7.96 -12.28
N ASP A 85 -17.85 6.70 -12.49
CA ASP A 85 -18.56 5.91 -11.48
C ASP A 85 -17.69 5.72 -10.23
N LEU A 86 -16.38 5.51 -10.42
CA LEU A 86 -15.45 5.40 -9.32
C LEU A 86 -15.36 6.72 -8.52
N MET A 87 -15.26 7.87 -9.19
CA MET A 87 -15.30 9.19 -8.57
C MET A 87 -16.58 9.40 -7.76
N ASN A 88 -17.73 8.95 -8.31
CA ASN A 88 -19.02 9.02 -7.64
C ASN A 88 -19.12 8.08 -6.42
N SER A 89 -18.33 6.99 -6.41
CA SER A 89 -18.29 6.01 -5.33
C SER A 89 -17.34 6.37 -4.18
N ILE A 90 -16.56 7.45 -4.30
CA ILE A 90 -15.60 7.85 -3.25
C ILE A 90 -16.35 8.11 -1.95
N ARG A 91 -15.86 7.48 -0.89
CA ARG A 91 -16.39 7.65 0.47
C ARG A 91 -15.56 8.67 1.24
N TYR A 92 -16.27 9.42 2.08
CA TYR A 92 -15.68 10.41 2.96
C TYR A 92 -16.15 10.20 4.41
N PHE A 93 -15.30 10.61 5.35
CA PHE A 93 -15.61 10.74 6.76
C PHE A 93 -15.54 12.22 7.14
N ASP A 94 -16.57 12.73 7.81
CA ASP A 94 -16.63 14.11 8.27
C ASP A 94 -15.93 14.25 9.63
N GLN A 95 -14.89 15.10 9.70
CA GLN A 95 -14.20 15.46 10.93
C GLN A 95 -14.36 16.96 11.20
N TYR A 96 -14.84 17.31 12.39
CA TYR A 96 -14.86 18.71 12.82
C TYR A 96 -13.45 19.19 13.13
N ASP A 97 -13.06 20.32 12.54
CA ASP A 97 -11.81 21.00 12.80
C ASP A 97 -12.06 22.24 13.65
N GLU A 98 -11.81 22.11 14.95
CA GLU A 98 -11.96 23.19 15.93
C GLU A 98 -11.14 24.43 15.57
N SER A 99 -9.96 24.26 14.97
CA SER A 99 -9.05 25.38 14.65
C SER A 99 -9.58 26.27 13.52
N LYS A 100 -10.39 25.71 12.62
CA LYS A 100 -11.01 26.43 11.50
C LYS A 100 -12.51 26.62 11.66
N GLY A 101 -13.12 26.06 12.70
CA GLY A 101 -14.56 26.08 12.94
C GLY A 101 -15.38 25.44 11.83
N CYS A 102 -14.84 24.44 11.11
CA CYS A 102 -15.47 23.86 9.92
C CYS A 102 -15.41 22.32 9.87
N ILE A 103 -16.23 21.71 9.01
CA ILE A 103 -16.20 20.26 8.74
C ILE A 103 -15.20 19.99 7.62
N ARG A 104 -14.26 19.08 7.87
CA ARG A 104 -13.31 18.54 6.90
C ARG A 104 -13.78 17.18 6.40
N LYS A 105 -13.69 16.95 5.08
CA LYS A 105 -14.02 15.67 4.44
C LYS A 105 -12.75 14.86 4.23
N ILE A 106 -12.63 13.75 4.95
CA ILE A 106 -11.48 12.84 4.88
C ILE A 106 -11.84 11.71 3.93
N MET A 107 -11.10 11.57 2.84
CA MET A 107 -11.24 10.41 1.95
C MET A 107 -10.88 9.13 2.72
N ILE A 108 -11.73 8.11 2.65
CA ILE A 108 -11.54 6.85 3.37
C ILE A 108 -11.31 5.67 2.43
N GLY A 109 -10.74 4.60 2.98
CA GLY A 109 -10.54 3.33 2.31
C GLY A 109 -9.08 3.02 2.05
N TYR A 110 -8.78 1.73 1.94
CA TYR A 110 -7.46 1.23 1.63
C TYR A 110 -7.20 1.35 0.11
N PRO A 111 -5.99 1.78 -0.32
CA PRO A 111 -5.58 1.78 -1.71
C PRO A 111 -5.75 0.41 -2.39
N THR A 112 -5.94 0.39 -3.71
CA THR A 112 -6.12 -0.84 -4.51
C THR A 112 -7.37 -1.66 -4.16
N SER A 113 -8.34 -1.07 -3.46
CA SER A 113 -9.66 -1.71 -3.30
C SER A 113 -10.45 -1.77 -4.60
N ASN A 114 -10.26 -0.77 -5.46
CA ASN A 114 -10.98 -0.59 -6.73
C ASN A 114 -10.10 -0.80 -7.97
N PHE A 115 -8.80 -1.04 -7.75
CA PHE A 115 -7.79 -1.12 -8.80
C PHE A 115 -6.91 -2.35 -8.62
N SER A 116 -6.36 -2.83 -9.73
CA SER A 116 -5.52 -4.02 -9.76
C SER A 116 -4.11 -3.77 -9.24
N ASN A 117 -3.65 -2.52 -9.29
CA ASN A 117 -2.28 -2.14 -8.96
C ASN A 117 -2.18 -0.70 -8.43
N LEU A 118 -1.00 -0.34 -7.90
CA LEU A 118 -0.74 0.97 -7.33
C LEU A 118 -0.64 2.10 -8.36
N TYR A 119 -0.32 1.81 -9.62
CA TYR A 119 -0.21 2.83 -10.68
C TYR A 119 -1.58 3.43 -11.00
N GLU A 120 -2.59 2.57 -11.11
CA GLU A 120 -3.99 2.95 -11.30
C GLU A 120 -4.49 3.82 -10.15
N GLU A 121 -4.17 3.45 -8.92
CA GLU A 121 -4.49 4.26 -7.74
C GLU A 121 -3.85 5.65 -7.80
N ILE A 122 -2.55 5.73 -8.10
CA ILE A 122 -1.85 7.03 -8.19
C ILE A 122 -2.45 7.88 -9.32
N ALA A 123 -2.69 7.29 -10.49
CA ALA A 123 -3.31 7.97 -11.62
C ALA A 123 -4.69 8.53 -11.26
N PHE A 124 -5.50 7.74 -10.56
CA PHE A 124 -6.81 8.17 -10.07
C PHE A 124 -6.72 9.36 -9.12
N ILE A 125 -5.82 9.30 -8.13
CA ILE A 125 -5.59 10.41 -7.20
C ILE A 125 -5.13 11.67 -7.92
N TRP A 126 -4.27 11.53 -8.93
CA TRP A 126 -3.82 12.66 -9.73
C TRP A 126 -4.94 13.23 -10.60
N ILE A 127 -5.82 12.41 -11.17
CA ILE A 127 -7.02 12.92 -11.87
C ILE A 127 -7.91 13.68 -10.90
N LEU A 128 -8.18 13.14 -9.71
CA LEU A 128 -8.95 13.87 -8.70
C LEU A 128 -8.30 15.22 -8.35
N TRP A 129 -6.98 15.24 -8.21
CA TRP A 129 -6.23 16.48 -7.97
C TRP A 129 -6.37 17.47 -9.12
N MET A 130 -6.26 16.99 -10.37
CA MET A 130 -6.48 17.82 -11.55
C MET A 130 -7.90 18.40 -11.59
N GLU A 131 -8.92 17.61 -11.24
CA GLU A 131 -10.31 18.06 -11.30
C GLU A 131 -10.72 18.97 -10.12
N GLN A 132 -10.06 18.85 -8.96
CA GLN A 132 -10.38 19.64 -7.76
C GLN A 132 -9.48 20.87 -7.58
N ASP A 133 -8.46 21.04 -8.40
CA ASP A 133 -7.43 22.11 -8.30
C ASP A 133 -6.69 22.17 -6.95
N GLN A 134 -6.80 21.11 -6.14
CA GLN A 134 -6.22 20.95 -4.82
C GLN A 134 -5.95 19.48 -4.53
N PHE A 135 -5.04 19.18 -3.59
CA PHE A 135 -4.70 17.80 -3.28
C PHE A 135 -5.90 17.10 -2.61
N PRO A 136 -6.41 15.98 -3.15
CA PRO A 136 -7.72 15.44 -2.76
C PRO A 136 -7.70 14.64 -1.44
N ILE A 137 -6.52 14.38 -0.87
CA ILE A 137 -6.38 13.58 0.35
C ILE A 137 -6.19 14.52 1.54
N GLN A 138 -7.13 14.43 2.48
CA GLN A 138 -7.00 15.02 3.81
C GLN A 138 -6.77 13.93 4.84
N PHE A 139 -5.84 14.14 5.77
CA PHE A 139 -5.53 13.16 6.82
C PHE A 139 -6.26 13.49 8.12
N GLN A 140 -6.84 12.47 8.75
CA GLN A 140 -7.50 12.60 10.05
C GLN A 140 -6.52 13.12 11.12
N LYS A 141 -6.89 14.15 11.87
CA LYS A 141 -6.07 14.56 13.02
C LYS A 141 -6.19 13.54 14.14
N PHE A 142 -5.06 13.07 14.67
CA PHE A 142 -5.00 12.20 15.85
C PHE A 142 -4.19 12.90 16.95
N THR A 143 -4.79 13.08 18.12
CA THR A 143 -4.20 13.83 19.25
C THR A 143 -2.86 13.26 19.75
N LEU A 144 -2.60 11.96 19.52
CA LEU A 144 -1.41 11.25 20.00
C LEU A 144 -0.29 11.13 18.97
N LEU A 145 -0.49 11.62 17.75
CA LEU A 145 0.54 11.62 16.72
C LEU A 145 1.05 13.04 16.56
N GLU A 146 2.38 13.21 16.51
CA GLU A 146 2.98 14.51 16.18
C GLU A 146 2.39 15.01 14.86
N ASP A 147 1.95 16.27 14.84
CA ASP A 147 1.19 16.85 13.73
C ASP A 147 2.02 16.82 12.43
N ASP A 148 1.70 15.87 11.54
CA ASP A 148 2.28 15.71 10.20
C ASP A 148 1.76 16.75 9.18
N TRP A 149 0.92 17.69 9.65
CA TRP A 149 0.26 18.70 8.83
C TRP A 149 1.25 19.57 8.05
N GLN A 150 2.32 20.05 8.69
CA GLN A 150 3.28 20.93 8.02
C GLN A 150 3.88 20.26 6.77
N TYR A 151 4.14 18.95 6.84
CA TYR A 151 4.62 18.19 5.70
C TYR A 151 3.59 18.12 4.57
N TYR A 152 2.32 17.86 4.88
CA TYR A 152 1.27 17.74 3.86
C TYR A 152 0.89 19.07 3.21
N SER A 153 0.85 20.16 3.97
CA SER A 153 0.63 21.50 3.41
C SER A 153 1.76 21.87 2.46
N LEU A 154 3.02 21.64 2.84
CA LEU A 154 4.17 21.89 1.97
C LEU A 154 4.15 20.98 0.73
N PHE A 155 3.77 19.71 0.89
CA PHE A 155 3.64 18.77 -0.22
C PHE A 155 2.63 19.26 -1.25
N GLU A 156 1.44 19.66 -0.81
CA GLU A 156 0.41 20.22 -1.69
C GLU A 156 0.92 21.48 -2.40
N GLU A 157 1.47 22.45 -1.67
CA GLU A 157 2.01 23.69 -2.22
C GLU A 157 3.08 23.43 -3.29
N THR A 158 3.96 22.46 -3.05
CA THR A 158 5.08 22.10 -3.93
C THR A 158 4.60 21.53 -5.27
N PHE A 159 3.55 20.71 -5.27
CA PHE A 159 3.16 19.91 -6.43
C PHE A 159 1.90 20.40 -7.13
N ASN A 160 1.07 21.25 -6.51
CA ASN A 160 -0.21 21.67 -7.11
C ASN A 160 -0.01 22.30 -8.49
N SER A 161 0.92 23.25 -8.60
CA SER A 161 1.23 23.93 -9.87
C SER A 161 1.68 22.96 -10.97
N ARG A 162 2.44 21.92 -10.62
CA ARG A 162 2.95 20.90 -11.55
C ARG A 162 1.83 19.97 -12.03
N ILE A 163 0.93 19.58 -11.14
CA ILE A 163 -0.24 18.76 -11.48
C ILE A 163 -1.20 19.55 -12.39
N GLN A 164 -1.39 20.85 -12.13
CA GLN A 164 -2.19 21.70 -13.01
C GLN A 164 -1.54 21.93 -14.38
N ALA A 165 -0.21 22.09 -14.43
CA ALA A 165 0.51 22.12 -15.70
C ALA A 165 0.35 20.80 -16.47
N LEU A 166 0.43 19.66 -15.78
CA LEU A 166 0.20 18.35 -16.38
C LEU A 166 -1.23 18.19 -16.93
N LYS A 167 -2.25 18.63 -16.19
CA LYS A 167 -3.65 18.66 -16.66
C LYS A 167 -3.76 19.39 -18.00
N LYS A 168 -3.22 20.61 -18.06
CA LYS A 168 -3.21 21.43 -19.28
C LYS A 168 -2.48 20.72 -20.43
N ALA A 169 -1.33 20.13 -20.16
CA ALA A 169 -0.57 19.39 -21.16
C ALA A 169 -1.33 18.17 -21.70
N MET A 170 -2.04 17.45 -20.83
CA MET A 170 -2.89 16.32 -21.22
C MET A 170 -4.09 16.77 -22.07
N ASP A 171 -4.70 17.90 -21.74
CA ASP A 171 -5.83 18.47 -22.49
C ASP A 171 -5.45 18.97 -23.88
N GLN A 172 -4.21 19.43 -24.00
CA GLN A 172 -3.64 19.91 -25.25
C GLN A 172 -2.88 18.81 -26.02
N GLU A 173 -2.96 17.56 -25.53
CA GLU A 173 -2.26 16.40 -26.09
C GLU A 173 -0.77 16.63 -26.37
N MET A 174 -0.09 17.35 -25.47
CA MET A 174 1.33 17.69 -25.64
C MET A 174 2.23 16.45 -25.68
N SER A 175 3.37 16.55 -26.35
CA SER A 175 4.31 15.44 -26.57
C SER A 175 5.23 15.15 -25.37
N ASP A 176 5.35 16.09 -24.44
CA ASP A 176 6.23 16.07 -23.27
C ASP A 176 5.58 15.49 -22.00
N ILE A 177 4.32 15.04 -22.06
CA ILE A 177 3.57 14.49 -20.92
C ILE A 177 4.37 13.41 -20.16
N GLN A 178 5.04 12.50 -20.88
CA GLN A 178 5.85 11.45 -20.26
C GLN A 178 7.01 12.01 -19.42
N GLU A 179 7.65 13.06 -19.91
CA GLU A 179 8.77 13.72 -19.23
C GLU A 179 8.29 14.51 -18.02
N MET A 180 7.15 15.20 -18.14
CA MET A 180 6.50 15.87 -17.01
C MET A 180 6.15 14.88 -15.90
N VAL A 181 5.51 13.74 -16.23
CA VAL A 181 5.18 12.70 -15.25
C VAL A 181 6.44 12.15 -14.58
N TYR A 182 7.52 11.92 -15.36
CA TYR A 182 8.80 11.46 -14.82
C TYR A 182 9.35 12.42 -13.78
N PHE A 183 9.42 13.72 -14.09
CA PHE A 183 9.93 14.72 -13.15
C PHE A 183 9.05 14.88 -11.91
N ILE A 184 7.72 14.76 -12.06
CA ILE A 184 6.81 14.77 -10.91
C ILE A 184 7.07 13.55 -10.02
N VAL A 185 7.12 12.34 -10.57
CA VAL A 185 7.39 11.10 -9.80
C VAL A 185 8.74 11.16 -9.11
N ARG A 186 9.79 11.57 -9.83
CA ARG A 186 11.15 11.74 -9.28
C ARG A 186 11.15 12.72 -8.10
N ASP A 187 10.56 13.90 -8.28
CA ASP A 187 10.62 14.95 -7.26
C ASP A 187 9.70 14.66 -6.07
N MET A 188 8.57 13.96 -6.28
CA MET A 188 7.73 13.46 -5.18
C MET A 188 8.50 12.50 -4.28
N GLY A 189 9.39 11.71 -4.88
CA GLY A 189 10.10 10.64 -4.19
C GLY A 189 9.15 9.58 -3.63
N LEU A 190 9.69 8.55 -2.99
CA LEU A 190 8.88 7.46 -2.44
C LEU A 190 7.88 7.97 -1.40
N ARG A 191 8.27 8.96 -0.60
CA ARG A 191 7.41 9.53 0.45
C ARG A 191 6.24 10.33 -0.12
N GLY A 192 6.41 11.06 -1.23
CA GLY A 192 5.31 11.72 -1.92
C GLY A 192 4.35 10.71 -2.54
N ILE A 193 4.88 9.63 -3.14
CA ILE A 193 4.07 8.51 -3.65
C ILE A 193 3.25 7.84 -2.52
N GLN A 194 3.88 7.55 -1.37
CA GLN A 194 3.18 7.04 -0.19
C GLN A 194 2.05 7.98 0.26
N THR A 195 2.27 9.30 0.20
CA THR A 195 1.25 10.30 0.51
C THR A 195 0.07 10.25 -0.48
N CYS A 196 0.32 10.09 -1.79
CA CYS A 196 -0.72 9.83 -2.79
C CYS A 196 -1.46 8.51 -2.51
N LEU A 197 -0.80 7.53 -1.92
CA LEU A 197 -1.40 6.25 -1.48
C LEU A 197 -2.01 6.33 -0.07
N ARG A 198 -2.41 7.51 0.40
CA ARG A 198 -3.09 7.72 1.69
C ARG A 198 -2.30 7.24 2.90
N MET A 199 -0.97 7.10 2.78
CA MET A 199 -0.14 6.70 3.92
C MET A 199 0.24 7.89 4.79
N ARG A 200 0.23 7.66 6.10
CA ARG A 200 0.66 8.58 7.13
C ARG A 200 2.17 8.62 7.27
N LYS A 201 2.68 9.71 7.86
CA LYS A 201 4.08 9.84 8.26
C LYS A 201 4.11 10.14 9.75
N THR A 202 4.66 9.23 10.53
CA THR A 202 4.89 9.41 11.97
C THR A 202 6.37 9.25 12.29
N VAL A 203 6.75 9.57 13.53
CA VAL A 203 8.04 9.12 14.07
C VAL A 203 8.08 7.59 13.98
N GLY A 204 9.16 7.06 13.40
CA GLY A 204 9.32 5.62 13.17
C GLY A 204 8.70 5.07 11.88
N SER A 205 8.05 5.91 11.06
CA SER A 205 7.62 5.49 9.72
C SER A 205 8.80 5.06 8.87
N ILE A 206 8.62 3.98 8.13
CA ILE A 206 9.58 3.47 7.15
C ILE A 206 9.05 3.63 5.74
N ARG A 207 9.98 3.63 4.79
CA ARG A 207 9.68 3.79 3.35
C ARG A 207 9.37 2.43 2.70
N TYR A 208 8.42 1.69 3.28
CA TYR A 208 7.87 0.49 2.65
C TYR A 208 6.61 0.84 1.90
N LEU A 209 6.42 0.20 0.75
CA LEU A 209 5.18 0.32 0.02
C LEU A 209 4.12 -0.58 0.60
N ILE A 210 2.89 -0.14 0.43
CA ILE A 210 1.75 -0.90 0.87
C ILE A 210 1.59 -2.17 0.00
N PRO A 211 1.26 -3.31 0.62
CA PRO A 211 0.77 -4.47 -0.12
C PRO A 211 -0.57 -4.14 -0.78
N THR A 212 -0.96 -4.88 -1.82
CA THR A 212 -2.28 -4.71 -2.41
C THR A 212 -3.39 -5.12 -1.43
N HIS A 213 -4.60 -4.64 -1.66
CA HIS A 213 -5.78 -5.05 -0.90
C HIS A 213 -5.94 -6.59 -0.95
N SER A 214 -5.70 -7.19 -2.11
CA SER A 214 -5.72 -8.65 -2.30
C SER A 214 -4.68 -9.36 -1.44
N ASP A 215 -3.45 -8.84 -1.35
CA ASP A 215 -2.40 -9.43 -0.52
C ASP A 215 -2.79 -9.44 0.97
N LEU A 216 -3.39 -8.34 1.45
CA LEU A 216 -3.84 -8.24 2.84
C LEU A 216 -4.96 -9.25 3.15
N ILE A 217 -5.94 -9.37 2.25
CA ILE A 217 -7.05 -10.32 2.36
C ILE A 217 -6.55 -11.77 2.28
N HIS A 218 -5.62 -12.06 1.38
CA HIS A 218 -5.01 -13.37 1.23
C HIS A 218 -4.27 -13.77 2.51
N ALA A 219 -3.40 -12.90 3.04
CA ALA A 219 -2.66 -13.18 4.27
C ALA A 219 -3.56 -13.38 5.50
N PHE A 220 -4.71 -12.68 5.54
CA PHE A 220 -5.73 -12.86 6.57
C PHE A 220 -6.49 -14.20 6.43
N SER A 221 -6.78 -14.58 5.19
CA SER A 221 -7.63 -15.74 4.85
C SER A 221 -6.85 -17.04 4.74
N CYS A 222 -5.52 -16.99 4.81
CA CYS A 222 -4.67 -18.18 4.88
C CYS A 222 -5.16 -19.11 6.01
N GLN A 223 -5.25 -20.41 5.74
CA GLN A 223 -5.51 -21.39 6.78
C GLN A 223 -4.29 -21.47 7.69
N THR A 224 -4.52 -21.63 9.00
CA THR A 224 -3.39 -21.79 9.91
C THR A 224 -2.76 -23.16 9.73
N MET A 225 -1.47 -23.18 9.42
CA MET A 225 -0.65 -24.36 9.55
C MET A 225 -0.47 -24.67 11.04
N SER A 226 -1.24 -25.62 11.55
CA SER A 226 -0.90 -26.31 12.79
C SER A 226 -1.12 -27.80 12.53
N GLY A 227 -0.01 -28.53 12.62
CA GLY A 227 0.22 -29.82 11.98
C GLY A 227 -0.66 -30.96 12.44
N GLY A 228 -0.65 -32.00 11.63
CA GLY A 228 -1.46 -33.21 11.82
C GLY A 228 -2.92 -32.97 11.48
N SER A 229 -3.44 -33.81 10.59
CA SER A 229 -4.86 -34.02 10.31
C SER A 229 -5.81 -33.53 11.42
N GLY A 230 -6.49 -32.40 11.20
CA GLY A 230 -7.69 -31.99 11.96
C GLY A 230 -7.57 -30.87 13.01
N ALA A 231 -6.38 -30.41 13.40
CA ALA A 231 -6.26 -29.52 14.58
C ALA A 231 -6.70 -28.05 14.34
N GLY A 232 -6.82 -27.61 13.09
CA GLY A 232 -7.24 -26.24 12.75
C GLY A 232 -8.75 -26.03 12.66
N GLY A 233 -9.57 -27.07 12.66
CA GLY A 233 -11.03 -26.95 12.54
C GLY A 233 -11.53 -26.09 11.37
N GLY A 234 -10.72 -25.83 10.32
CA GLY A 234 -11.08 -24.98 9.17
C GLY A 234 -10.99 -23.46 9.36
N LEU A 235 -10.48 -22.96 10.50
CA LEU A 235 -10.38 -21.50 10.72
C LEU A 235 -9.17 -20.85 10.03
N THR A 236 -9.37 -19.64 9.51
CA THR A 236 -8.30 -18.79 8.96
C THR A 236 -7.46 -18.16 10.07
N VAL A 237 -6.27 -17.65 9.72
CA VAL A 237 -5.42 -16.86 10.63
C VAL A 237 -6.22 -15.69 11.23
N GLY A 238 -6.94 -14.97 10.38
CA GLY A 238 -7.79 -13.85 10.78
C GLY A 238 -8.89 -14.23 11.76
N ALA A 239 -9.62 -15.31 11.51
CA ALA A 239 -10.68 -15.77 12.39
C ALA A 239 -10.16 -16.19 13.78
N ARG A 240 -8.99 -16.82 13.86
CA ARG A 240 -8.37 -17.14 15.16
C ARG A 240 -7.91 -15.89 15.90
N ALA A 241 -7.32 -14.93 15.20
CA ALA A 241 -6.91 -13.68 15.81
C ALA A 241 -8.12 -12.92 16.38
N LEU A 242 -9.21 -12.85 15.62
CA LEU A 242 -10.46 -12.26 16.09
C LEU A 242 -10.98 -12.98 17.32
N ALA A 243 -11.02 -14.32 17.29
CA ALA A 243 -11.48 -15.11 18.43
C ALA A 243 -10.69 -14.83 19.72
N LYS A 244 -9.37 -14.62 19.60
CA LYS A 244 -8.51 -14.21 20.72
C LYS A 244 -8.82 -12.80 21.21
N HIS A 245 -9.07 -11.85 20.30
CA HIS A 245 -9.41 -10.47 20.66
C HIS A 245 -10.76 -10.36 21.34
N CYS A 246 -11.79 -11.06 20.86
CA CYS A 246 -13.12 -11.03 21.46
C CYS A 246 -13.14 -11.55 22.90
N HIS A 247 -12.25 -12.49 23.25
CA HIS A 247 -12.13 -12.96 24.63
C HIS A 247 -11.39 -11.97 25.55
N ARG A 248 -10.63 -11.03 24.97
CA ARG A 248 -9.83 -10.04 25.69
C ARG A 248 -10.49 -8.67 25.77
N SER A 249 -11.35 -8.33 24.81
CA SER A 249 -12.09 -7.08 24.81
C SER A 249 -13.24 -7.16 25.80
N GLU A 250 -13.17 -6.35 26.86
CA GLU A 250 -14.25 -6.24 27.86
C GLU A 250 -15.48 -5.53 27.29
N THR A 251 -15.36 -4.89 26.13
CA THR A 251 -16.48 -4.27 25.43
C THR A 251 -16.79 -5.02 24.14
N ASP A 252 -18.05 -5.42 23.95
CA ASP A 252 -18.56 -6.06 22.73
C ASP A 252 -18.64 -5.08 21.52
N LYS A 253 -18.02 -3.88 21.64
CA LYS A 253 -18.30 -2.73 20.78
C LYS A 253 -17.74 -2.83 19.37
N TRP A 254 -16.52 -3.35 19.20
CA TRP A 254 -15.81 -3.30 17.91
C TRP A 254 -15.73 -4.66 17.21
N TRP A 255 -15.68 -5.74 17.99
CA TRP A 255 -15.38 -7.09 17.50
C TRP A 255 -16.61 -7.98 17.35
N GLY A 256 -17.82 -7.45 17.51
CA GLY A 256 -19.08 -8.18 17.33
C GLY A 256 -19.50 -9.09 18.50
N GLY A 257 -18.82 -8.95 19.66
CA GLY A 257 -19.13 -9.62 20.92
C GLY A 257 -19.21 -11.15 20.87
N SER A 258 -19.81 -11.78 21.89
CA SER A 258 -19.86 -13.25 22.00
C SER A 258 -20.49 -13.99 20.80
N ASN A 259 -21.36 -13.31 20.03
CA ASN A 259 -22.00 -13.87 18.83
C ASN A 259 -21.04 -14.04 17.64
N ILE A 260 -19.90 -13.36 17.65
CA ILE A 260 -18.87 -13.51 16.62
C ILE A 260 -18.18 -14.89 16.70
N LEU A 261 -18.21 -15.52 17.89
CA LEU A 261 -17.60 -16.82 18.15
C LEU A 261 -18.57 -18.00 17.93
N LYS A 262 -19.83 -17.74 17.60
CA LYS A 262 -20.85 -18.76 17.33
C LYS A 262 -20.88 -19.14 15.85
N GLY A 263 -21.22 -20.39 15.58
CA GLY A 263 -21.33 -20.95 14.23
C GLY A 263 -20.25 -21.97 13.89
N ASN A 264 -20.30 -22.52 12.69
CA ASN A 264 -19.26 -23.37 12.12
C ASN A 264 -18.03 -22.55 11.69
N ALA A 265 -16.97 -23.22 11.25
CA ALA A 265 -15.72 -22.55 10.90
C ALA A 265 -15.86 -21.56 9.74
N GLN A 266 -16.66 -21.90 8.73
CA GLN A 266 -16.91 -21.01 7.60
C GLN A 266 -17.64 -19.74 8.04
N GLU A 267 -18.65 -19.87 8.90
CA GLU A 267 -19.38 -18.72 9.45
C GLU A 267 -18.46 -17.79 10.24
N LYS A 268 -17.56 -18.36 11.07
CA LYS A 268 -16.56 -17.57 11.81
C LYS A 268 -15.57 -16.88 10.88
N ASN A 269 -15.12 -17.56 9.83
CA ASN A 269 -14.23 -16.99 8.82
C ASN A 269 -14.90 -15.82 8.10
N ASN A 270 -16.15 -15.97 7.66
CA ASN A 270 -16.92 -14.93 6.98
C ASN A 270 -17.13 -13.71 7.89
N LYS A 271 -17.48 -13.94 9.17
CA LYS A 271 -17.62 -12.88 10.17
C LYS A 271 -16.31 -12.11 10.38
N ALA A 272 -15.20 -12.83 10.48
CA ALA A 272 -13.88 -12.20 10.64
C ALA A 272 -13.48 -11.39 9.41
N LEU A 273 -13.76 -11.92 8.22
CA LEU A 273 -13.53 -11.22 6.96
C LEU A 273 -14.38 -9.95 6.86
N SER A 274 -15.66 -9.99 7.28
CA SER A 274 -16.52 -8.80 7.29
C SER A 274 -15.98 -7.68 8.18
N ILE A 275 -15.41 -8.00 9.34
CA ILE A 275 -14.73 -7.01 10.19
C ILE A 275 -13.49 -6.44 9.50
N LEU A 276 -12.67 -7.30 8.87
CA LEU A 276 -11.52 -6.82 8.11
C LEU A 276 -11.94 -5.92 6.94
N SER A 277 -12.94 -6.31 6.15
CA SER A 277 -13.49 -5.51 5.06
C SER A 277 -13.92 -4.15 5.56
N LYS A 278 -14.65 -4.08 6.69
CA LYS A 278 -15.02 -2.80 7.30
C LYS A 278 -13.78 -1.95 7.64
N ILE A 279 -12.75 -2.53 8.24
CA ILE A 279 -11.50 -1.81 8.58
C ILE A 279 -10.82 -1.25 7.33
N LEU A 280 -10.72 -2.05 6.26
CA LEU A 280 -10.06 -1.63 5.02
C LEU A 280 -10.90 -0.61 4.25
N GLU A 281 -12.22 -0.76 4.23
CA GLU A 281 -13.15 0.15 3.56
C GLU A 281 -13.26 1.52 4.25
N GLU A 282 -13.12 1.55 5.57
CA GLU A 282 -13.20 2.77 6.39
C GLU A 282 -11.81 3.29 6.80
N ALA A 283 -10.73 2.80 6.17
CA ALA A 283 -9.37 3.14 6.56
C ALA A 283 -9.12 4.66 6.46
N THR A 284 -8.69 5.27 7.56
CA THR A 284 -8.28 6.68 7.64
C THR A 284 -6.83 6.85 8.09
N PHE A 285 -6.22 5.76 8.54
CA PHE A 285 -4.84 5.70 8.96
C PHE A 285 -4.18 4.47 8.36
N ILE A 286 -3.15 4.68 7.53
CA ILE A 286 -2.33 3.62 6.95
C ILE A 286 -0.89 4.01 7.20
N ASN A 287 -0.09 3.15 7.84
CA ASN A 287 1.32 3.46 8.08
C ASN A 287 2.18 2.21 8.01
N CYS A 288 3.36 2.35 7.40
CA CYS A 288 4.42 1.37 7.51
C CYS A 288 5.42 1.84 8.56
N HIS A 289 5.67 1.02 9.57
CA HIS A 289 6.61 1.35 10.65
C HIS A 289 7.26 0.08 11.22
N ILE A 290 8.25 0.27 12.08
CA ILE A 290 8.98 -0.82 12.73
C ILE A 290 8.41 -1.09 14.11
N LEU A 291 8.04 -2.35 14.37
CA LEU A 291 7.76 -2.86 15.72
C LEU A 291 9.07 -3.14 16.48
N PRO A 292 9.04 -3.31 17.81
CA PRO A 292 10.18 -3.80 18.57
C PRO A 292 10.84 -5.02 17.90
N HIS A 293 12.17 -5.12 18.04
CA HIS A 293 13.01 -6.12 17.37
C HIS A 293 13.11 -5.97 15.85
N ASN A 294 13.00 -4.74 15.33
CA ASN A 294 13.20 -4.42 13.92
C ASN A 294 12.27 -5.19 12.97
N VAL A 295 11.01 -5.38 13.38
CA VAL A 295 10.01 -6.06 12.55
C VAL A 295 9.19 -5.03 11.77
N PRO A 296 9.42 -4.87 10.45
CA PRO A 296 8.62 -3.96 9.62
C PRO A 296 7.18 -4.46 9.53
N CYS A 297 6.23 -3.54 9.68
CA CYS A 297 4.81 -3.83 9.66
C CYS A 297 4.03 -2.75 8.90
N ILE A 298 2.87 -3.15 8.37
CA ILE A 298 1.84 -2.24 7.92
C ILE A 298 0.68 -2.28 8.91
N GLU A 299 0.22 -1.10 9.27
CA GLU A 299 -0.89 -0.86 10.17
C GLU A 299 -1.97 -0.08 9.46
N VAL A 300 -3.20 -0.58 9.55
CA VAL A 300 -4.39 0.04 8.97
C VAL A 300 -5.42 0.21 10.08
N ARG A 301 -5.94 1.42 10.26
CA ARG A 301 -7.01 1.73 11.21
C ARG A 301 -8.12 2.53 10.54
N ASN A 302 -9.34 2.34 11.03
CA ASN A 302 -10.47 3.17 10.63
C ASN A 302 -10.58 4.45 11.48
N TYR A 303 -11.58 5.27 11.18
CA TYR A 303 -11.81 6.55 11.86
C TYR A 303 -12.12 6.41 13.36
N GLN A 304 -12.60 5.25 13.81
CA GLN A 304 -12.82 4.93 15.23
C GLN A 304 -11.53 4.46 15.94
N GLY A 305 -10.42 4.34 15.20
CA GLY A 305 -9.10 4.06 15.72
C GLY A 305 -8.75 2.58 15.85
N TYR A 306 -9.70 1.65 15.77
CA TYR A 306 -9.37 0.21 15.77
C TYR A 306 -8.92 -0.22 14.37
N GLY A 307 -8.22 -1.35 14.31
CA GLY A 307 -7.56 -1.72 13.06
C GLY A 307 -6.98 -3.11 13.01
N SER A 308 -6.07 -3.28 12.06
CA SER A 308 -5.42 -4.52 11.70
C SER A 308 -3.96 -4.27 11.36
N ARG A 309 -3.12 -5.26 11.63
CA ARG A 309 -1.68 -5.19 11.36
C ARG A 309 -1.18 -6.42 10.62
N TRP A 310 -0.24 -6.20 9.71
CA TRP A 310 0.53 -7.25 9.05
C TRP A 310 2.02 -6.98 9.18
N VAL A 311 2.83 -8.03 9.16
CA VAL A 311 4.30 -7.93 9.20
C VAL A 311 4.89 -8.45 7.89
N TYR A 312 6.02 -7.87 7.47
CA TYR A 312 6.81 -8.42 6.38
C TYR A 312 7.79 -9.43 6.96
N GLN A 313 7.67 -10.70 6.58
CA GLN A 313 8.56 -11.76 7.04
C GLN A 313 9.35 -12.35 5.87
N ARG A 314 10.67 -12.45 6.01
CA ARG A 314 11.53 -13.15 5.05
C ARG A 314 11.06 -14.61 4.91
N ARG A 315 10.72 -15.03 3.68
CA ARG A 315 10.53 -16.45 3.36
C ARG A 315 11.84 -17.15 3.66
N ARG A 316 11.78 -18.14 4.55
CA ARG A 316 12.91 -19.04 4.74
C ARG A 316 13.02 -19.86 3.47
N ARG A 317 14.09 -19.66 2.67
CA ARG A 317 14.49 -20.67 1.69
C ARG A 317 14.64 -21.97 2.46
N HIS A 318 13.91 -23.02 2.09
CA HIS A 318 14.25 -24.36 2.54
C HIS A 318 15.66 -24.63 2.02
N GLN A 319 16.66 -24.50 2.90
CA GLN A 319 17.95 -25.11 2.67
C GLN A 319 17.69 -26.61 2.66
N ASN A 320 17.75 -27.21 1.47
CA ASN A 320 18.12 -28.61 1.38
C ASN A 320 19.49 -28.72 2.02
N VAL A 321 19.53 -29.19 3.26
CA VAL A 321 20.76 -29.54 3.95
C VAL A 321 21.33 -30.77 3.23
N HIS A 322 22.13 -30.54 2.21
CA HIS A 322 23.25 -31.42 1.93
C HIS A 322 24.47 -30.84 2.62
N THR A 323 24.86 -31.54 3.68
CA THR A 323 26.07 -31.34 4.46
C THR A 323 27.29 -31.37 3.55
N HIS A 324 27.94 -30.23 3.36
CA HIS A 324 29.40 -30.20 3.25
C HIS A 324 29.92 -29.04 4.09
N HIS A 325 30.73 -29.42 5.08
CA HIS A 325 31.57 -28.52 5.86
C HIS A 325 32.43 -27.67 4.92
N GLU A 326 32.50 -26.36 5.16
CA GLU A 326 33.77 -25.68 5.42
C GLU A 326 33.62 -24.23 5.87
N HIS A 327 34.63 -23.81 6.61
CA HIS A 327 34.72 -22.58 7.38
C HIS A 327 34.86 -21.32 6.53
N SER A 328 34.03 -20.30 6.81
CA SER A 328 34.48 -18.90 6.80
C SER A 328 33.40 -18.01 7.44
N ALA A 329 33.71 -17.49 8.62
CA ALA A 329 32.93 -16.43 9.25
C ALA A 329 33.30 -15.10 8.56
N THR A 330 32.42 -14.61 7.68
CA THR A 330 32.47 -13.22 7.22
C THR A 330 31.49 -12.37 8.03
N PRO A 331 31.85 -11.11 8.37
CA PRO A 331 31.00 -10.24 9.16
C PRO A 331 29.75 -9.87 8.37
N ILE A 332 28.59 -9.89 9.05
CA ILE A 332 27.31 -9.43 8.52
C ILE A 332 27.43 -7.92 8.27
N THR A 333 27.72 -7.53 7.04
CA THR A 333 27.68 -6.14 6.59
C THR A 333 26.24 -5.66 6.54
N THR A 334 25.96 -4.52 7.15
CA THR A 334 24.66 -3.84 7.28
C THR A 334 24.13 -3.25 5.98
N THR A 335 24.17 -4.01 4.88
CA THR A 335 23.41 -3.69 3.67
C THR A 335 22.04 -4.32 3.80
N LEU A 336 21.00 -3.49 3.73
CA LEU A 336 19.61 -3.93 3.75
C LEU A 336 19.38 -4.96 2.61
N ASP A 337 19.42 -6.27 2.91
CA ASP A 337 18.99 -7.29 1.95
C ASP A 337 17.47 -7.14 1.75
N TYR A 338 17.13 -6.30 0.78
CA TYR A 338 15.80 -6.10 0.19
C TYR A 338 15.52 -7.17 -0.89
N GLU A 339 16.08 -8.37 -0.74
CA GLU A 339 15.84 -9.46 -1.68
C GLU A 339 14.52 -10.19 -1.38
N ASP A 340 13.52 -9.88 -2.21
CA ASP A 340 12.81 -10.84 -3.06
C ASP A 340 11.99 -11.98 -2.41
N ASN A 341 11.79 -11.93 -1.10
CA ASN A 341 11.18 -13.05 -0.38
C ASN A 341 10.30 -12.66 0.80
N ASN A 342 9.94 -11.39 0.98
CA ASN A 342 9.12 -11.01 2.12
C ASN A 342 7.64 -11.38 1.90
N GLN A 343 7.15 -12.37 2.64
CA GLN A 343 5.74 -12.70 2.73
C GLN A 343 5.05 -11.72 3.69
N ILE A 344 3.92 -11.15 3.26
CA ILE A 344 3.04 -10.39 4.16
C ILE A 344 2.23 -11.38 5.01
N ILE A 345 2.23 -11.18 6.32
CA ILE A 345 1.57 -12.09 7.27
C ILE A 345 0.68 -11.29 8.18
N PHE A 346 -0.59 -11.71 8.30
CA PHE A 346 -1.52 -11.10 9.24
C PHE A 346 -1.04 -11.33 10.67
N ARG A 347 -0.85 -10.23 11.42
CA ARG A 347 -0.31 -10.27 12.78
C ARG A 347 -1.42 -10.26 13.82
N GLY A 348 -2.48 -9.47 13.60
CA GLY A 348 -3.58 -9.37 14.54
C GLY A 348 -4.39 -8.08 14.38
N PHE A 349 -5.42 -7.96 15.21
CA PHE A 349 -6.24 -6.76 15.32
C PHE A 349 -5.61 -5.77 16.30
N LEU A 350 -6.04 -4.52 16.22
CA LEU A 350 -5.59 -3.41 17.03
C LEU A 350 -6.79 -2.77 17.68
N GLU A 351 -6.74 -2.59 19.01
CA GLU A 351 -7.73 -1.80 19.73
C GLU A 351 -7.61 -0.31 19.33
N PRO A 352 -8.65 0.51 19.59
CA PRO A 352 -8.62 1.96 19.34
C PRO A 352 -7.41 2.68 19.94
N TYR A 353 -7.29 3.99 19.71
CA TYR A 353 -6.42 4.80 20.55
C TYR A 353 -7.20 5.26 21.77
N GLN A 354 -6.76 4.88 22.98
CA GLN A 354 -7.37 5.33 24.22
C GLN A 354 -6.27 5.66 25.23
N ILE A 355 -6.35 6.87 25.78
CA ILE A 355 -5.57 7.26 26.95
C ILE A 355 -5.97 6.30 28.08
N ASN A 356 -5.00 5.58 28.64
CA ASN A 356 -5.17 4.55 29.66
C ASN A 356 -5.93 3.28 29.20
N GLY A 357 -5.82 2.90 27.92
CA GLY A 357 -6.42 1.66 27.41
C GLY A 357 -6.08 0.41 28.23
N HIS A 358 -4.85 0.30 28.73
CA HIS A 358 -4.43 -0.80 29.63
C HIS A 358 -5.21 -0.82 30.96
N GLU A 359 -5.48 0.34 31.54
CA GLU A 359 -6.30 0.47 32.76
C GLU A 359 -7.78 0.17 32.46
N SER A 360 -8.20 0.33 31.19
CA SER A 360 -9.54 0.00 30.68
C SER A 360 -9.65 -1.45 30.16
N GLY A 361 -8.77 -2.34 30.62
CA GLY A 361 -8.84 -3.77 30.32
C GLY A 361 -8.13 -4.21 29.03
N TRP A 362 -7.41 -3.34 28.33
CA TRP A 362 -6.70 -3.74 27.11
C TRP A 362 -5.49 -4.62 27.42
N LYS A 363 -5.47 -5.80 26.82
CA LYS A 363 -4.41 -6.81 26.97
C LYS A 363 -3.76 -7.08 25.61
N HIS A 364 -2.56 -6.53 25.41
CA HIS A 364 -1.74 -6.76 24.21
C HIS A 364 -1.32 -8.23 24.07
#